data_AF-A0A965NIR1-F1
#
_entry.id   AF-A0A965NIR1-F1
#
_cell.length_a   1.000
_cell.length_b   1.000
_cell.length_c   1.000
_cell.angle_alpha   90.00
_cell.angle_beta   90.00
_cell.angle_gamma   90.00
#
_symmetry.space_group_name_H-M   'P 1'
#
loop_
_entity.id
_entity.type
_entity.pdbx_description
1 polymer ?
#
loop_
_entity_poly.entity_id
_entity_poly.type
_entity_poly.pdbx_seq_one_letter_code
_entity_poly.pdbx_strand_id
1 'polypeptide(L)'
;MTAAEPIPVGQQLADLKGRFKAQYDIEIRSAQADDKAFEAAYEVTPVAAANLSGTVKVLGWVEDELKRYPAGFLKHHGPRNLVLAEAFLPKRSAAGITPTSPSSFEFKAAEAIALTVPAKLTAVQEFFKARHIHQSLIGFLLQDHKTPAELISFDAWKKLPKASTASITPIGKRLAGADSRAALFGLFWDPFEHLDLLAEAKADPTIAKKLAVMKDFLASQDKGFDQAFFDQLAIIPESQRIVCTNDLTDLKSVDQIKKDPEIQADLRQIEQKWGITVLWAPGSPAPPMPAKVRLVYSYFTDKKIIQFKAFVHMLREELDMYPDAIVSRLGFGNIYILDEFTYRDVKLAGQSFSWIPKPAVAYGLNSFKPEDVASRAFFSRTTHHEVFHAMERQFTRSGSPLFGATWDALNEPGFKYRIGPNSVSAEGQPTHTKDNKGRKGFAEPYGMNIATDDRATMYARMMVADQVFYGRLATDPILLAKTNRLQEFFRNIRQELTIPASSPLYQMLARTPADAASAAPKGEAK
;
A
#
# COMPACT_ATOMS: atom_id res chain seq x y z
N MET A 1 8.98 -34.74 9.61
CA MET A 1 8.78 -34.44 8.18
C MET A 1 10.09 -33.86 7.66
N THR A 2 10.87 -34.65 6.94
CA THR A 2 12.08 -34.21 6.26
C THR A 2 11.68 -33.27 5.13
N ALA A 3 12.24 -32.06 5.11
CA ALA A 3 12.03 -31.11 4.02
C ALA A 3 12.47 -31.78 2.71
N ALA A 4 11.59 -31.77 1.70
CA ALA A 4 11.93 -32.26 0.38
C ALA A 4 13.15 -31.50 -0.17
N GLU A 5 14.05 -32.20 -0.85
CA GLU A 5 15.21 -31.56 -1.49
C GLU A 5 14.72 -30.50 -2.51
N PRO A 6 15.39 -29.34 -2.59
CA PRO A 6 14.99 -28.28 -3.49
C PRO A 6 15.13 -28.72 -4.96
N ILE A 7 14.07 -28.54 -5.73
CA ILE A 7 14.02 -28.87 -7.16
C ILE A 7 15.06 -28.01 -7.92
N PRO A 8 15.91 -28.61 -8.78
CA PRO A 8 16.87 -27.85 -9.59
C PRO A 8 16.20 -26.80 -10.50
N VAL A 9 16.81 -25.62 -10.65
CA VAL A 9 16.28 -24.50 -11.45
C VAL A 9 15.99 -24.91 -12.91
N GLY A 10 16.82 -25.78 -13.50
CA GLY A 10 16.59 -26.30 -14.85
C GLY A 10 15.31 -27.14 -14.97
N GLN A 11 14.98 -27.92 -13.93
CA GLN A 11 13.74 -28.69 -13.86
C GLN A 11 12.53 -27.76 -13.68
N GLN A 12 12.64 -26.75 -12.82
CA GLN A 12 11.58 -25.74 -12.64
C GLN A 12 11.24 -25.02 -13.95
N LEU A 13 12.25 -24.69 -14.75
CA LEU A 13 12.05 -24.09 -16.06
C LEU A 13 11.32 -25.06 -17.01
N ALA A 14 11.71 -26.34 -17.05
CA ALA A 14 11.04 -27.35 -17.88
C ALA A 14 9.57 -27.52 -17.48
N ASP A 15 9.30 -27.59 -16.17
CA ASP A 15 7.93 -27.70 -15.64
C ASP A 15 7.08 -26.48 -16.02
N LEU A 16 7.64 -25.26 -15.88
CA LEU A 16 6.98 -24.03 -16.32
C LEU A 16 6.66 -24.07 -17.82
N LYS A 17 7.61 -24.45 -18.68
CA LYS A 17 7.38 -24.58 -20.12
C LYS A 17 6.23 -25.55 -20.43
N GLY A 18 6.22 -26.70 -19.75
CA GLY A 18 5.14 -27.69 -19.88
C GLY A 18 3.77 -27.12 -19.48
N ARG A 19 3.71 -26.39 -18.35
CA ARG A 19 2.46 -25.76 -17.88
C ARG A 19 1.97 -24.68 -18.84
N PHE A 20 2.84 -23.80 -19.33
CA PHE A 20 2.45 -22.77 -20.30
C PHE A 20 1.84 -23.38 -21.56
N LYS A 21 2.44 -24.44 -22.11
CA LYS A 21 1.91 -25.14 -23.28
C LYS A 21 0.58 -25.82 -22.97
N ALA A 22 0.48 -26.54 -21.86
CA ALA A 22 -0.74 -27.30 -21.52
C ALA A 22 -1.94 -26.40 -21.16
N GLN A 23 -1.69 -25.32 -20.40
CA GLN A 23 -2.74 -24.47 -19.85
C GLN A 23 -3.14 -23.35 -20.81
N TYR A 24 -2.18 -22.75 -21.53
CA TYR A 24 -2.44 -21.55 -22.34
C TYR A 24 -2.14 -21.75 -23.83
N ASP A 25 -1.60 -22.91 -24.22
CA ASP A 25 -1.08 -23.16 -25.57
C ASP A 25 0.05 -22.18 -25.99
N ILE A 26 0.85 -21.74 -25.00
CA ILE A 26 1.97 -20.83 -25.21
C ILE A 26 3.30 -21.60 -25.17
N GLU A 27 4.14 -21.44 -26.19
CA GLU A 27 5.50 -21.96 -26.23
C GLU A 27 6.51 -20.92 -25.72
N ILE A 28 7.36 -21.32 -24.76
CA ILE A 28 8.45 -20.46 -24.27
C ILE A 28 9.71 -20.70 -25.11
N ARG A 29 10.17 -19.64 -25.78
CA ARG A 29 11.35 -19.65 -26.66
C ARG A 29 12.43 -18.70 -26.12
N SER A 30 13.69 -19.07 -26.32
CA SER A 30 14.78 -18.09 -26.20
C SER A 30 14.75 -17.20 -27.45
N ALA A 31 15.06 -15.92 -27.30
CA ALA A 31 15.15 -15.02 -28.43
C ALA A 31 16.31 -15.43 -29.35
N GLN A 32 15.96 -16.11 -30.44
CA GLN A 32 16.77 -16.22 -31.65
C GLN A 32 15.98 -15.47 -32.72
N ALA A 33 16.63 -14.49 -33.34
CA ALA A 33 15.94 -13.45 -34.11
C ALA A 33 15.63 -13.92 -35.54
N ASP A 34 14.61 -14.75 -35.72
CA ASP A 34 14.26 -15.28 -37.06
C ASP A 34 13.38 -14.31 -37.89
N ASP A 35 13.09 -13.11 -37.39
CA ASP A 35 12.35 -12.05 -38.09
C ASP A 35 13.32 -10.98 -38.62
N LYS A 36 13.50 -10.93 -39.95
CA LYS A 36 14.40 -9.99 -40.64
C LYS A 36 14.10 -8.52 -40.36
N ALA A 37 12.83 -8.17 -40.14
CA ALA A 37 12.44 -6.79 -39.82
C ALA A 37 12.86 -6.43 -38.40
N PHE A 38 12.79 -7.39 -37.48
CA PHE A 38 13.24 -7.23 -36.11
C PHE A 38 14.77 -7.20 -35.98
N GLU A 39 15.47 -8.11 -36.67
CA GLU A 39 16.94 -8.11 -36.75
C GLU A 39 17.48 -6.79 -37.30
N ALA A 40 16.76 -6.15 -38.22
CA ALA A 40 17.16 -4.85 -38.75
C ALA A 40 17.03 -3.72 -37.71
N ALA A 41 16.15 -3.87 -36.71
CA ALA A 41 15.83 -2.84 -35.73
C ALA A 41 16.54 -3.02 -34.38
N TYR A 42 16.85 -4.26 -33.96
CA TYR A 42 17.36 -4.56 -32.62
C TYR A 42 18.57 -5.52 -32.60
N GLU A 43 19.43 -5.35 -31.61
CA GLU A 43 20.43 -6.32 -31.15
C GLU A 43 19.88 -7.09 -29.96
N VAL A 44 19.97 -8.42 -30.01
CA VAL A 44 19.38 -9.31 -28.99
C VAL A 44 20.48 -9.97 -28.19
N THR A 45 20.37 -9.92 -26.86
CA THR A 45 21.22 -10.69 -25.96
C THR A 45 20.42 -11.90 -25.43
N PRO A 46 20.78 -13.14 -25.81
CA PRO A 46 20.09 -14.34 -25.33
C PRO A 46 20.23 -14.52 -23.81
N VAL A 47 19.28 -15.24 -23.21
CA VAL A 47 19.34 -15.62 -21.78
C VAL A 47 20.54 -16.52 -21.52
N ALA A 48 21.47 -16.06 -20.67
CA ALA A 48 22.62 -16.85 -20.27
C ALA A 48 22.23 -17.92 -19.23
N ALA A 49 22.99 -19.03 -19.18
CA ALA A 49 22.78 -20.09 -18.19
C ALA A 49 22.86 -19.57 -16.74
N ALA A 50 23.70 -18.55 -16.49
CA ALA A 50 23.83 -17.90 -15.19
C ALA A 50 22.55 -17.15 -14.74
N ASN A 51 21.63 -16.84 -15.67
CA ASN A 51 20.41 -16.07 -15.43
C ASN A 51 19.13 -16.94 -15.48
N LEU A 52 19.27 -18.27 -15.39
CA LEU A 52 18.12 -19.19 -15.36
C LEU A 52 17.20 -18.93 -14.17
N SER A 53 17.74 -18.56 -13.00
CA SER A 53 16.93 -18.23 -11.83
C SER A 53 16.06 -16.99 -12.06
N GLY A 54 16.59 -15.97 -12.75
CA GLY A 54 15.82 -14.78 -13.14
C GLY A 54 14.72 -15.14 -14.13
N THR A 55 15.00 -16.07 -15.04
CA THR A 55 14.05 -16.57 -16.05
C THR A 55 12.86 -17.28 -15.42
N VAL A 56 13.13 -18.20 -14.49
CA VAL A 56 12.08 -18.91 -13.72
C VAL A 56 11.22 -17.90 -12.96
N LYS A 57 11.83 -16.89 -12.33
CA LYS A 57 11.09 -15.84 -11.61
C LYS A 57 10.17 -15.04 -12.54
N VAL A 58 10.69 -14.58 -13.68
CA VAL A 58 9.88 -13.84 -14.68
C VAL A 58 8.74 -14.72 -15.19
N LEU A 59 8.99 -15.98 -15.55
CA LEU A 59 7.96 -16.87 -16.07
C LEU A 59 6.90 -17.22 -15.03
N GLY A 60 7.28 -17.48 -13.79
CA GLY A 60 6.32 -17.71 -12.70
C GLY A 60 5.40 -16.49 -12.50
N TRP A 61 5.98 -15.30 -12.53
CA TRP A 61 5.21 -14.06 -12.46
C TRP A 61 4.28 -13.86 -13.67
N VAL A 62 4.75 -14.12 -14.90
CA VAL A 62 3.88 -14.09 -16.10
C VAL A 62 2.75 -15.10 -15.97
N GLU A 63 3.03 -16.30 -15.47
CA GLU A 63 2.02 -17.35 -15.24
C GLU A 63 0.91 -16.81 -14.32
N ASP A 64 1.29 -16.11 -13.25
CA ASP A 64 0.32 -15.52 -12.31
C ASP A 64 -0.53 -14.42 -12.95
N GLU A 65 0.01 -13.62 -13.88
CA GLU A 65 -0.79 -12.66 -14.65
C GLU A 65 -1.74 -13.34 -15.65
N LEU A 66 -1.30 -14.43 -16.28
CA LEU A 66 -2.12 -15.17 -17.25
C LEU A 66 -3.25 -15.97 -16.58
N LYS A 67 -3.02 -16.52 -15.38
CA LYS A 67 -4.07 -17.19 -14.56
C LYS A 67 -5.27 -16.30 -14.27
N ARG A 68 -5.12 -14.98 -14.37
CA ARG A 68 -6.21 -14.02 -14.15
C ARG A 68 -7.27 -14.13 -15.23
N TYR A 69 -6.94 -14.59 -16.44
CA TYR A 69 -7.90 -14.73 -17.54
C TYR A 69 -8.73 -16.02 -17.44
N PRO A 70 -9.95 -16.04 -18.01
CA PRO A 70 -10.70 -17.28 -18.20
C PRO A 70 -9.86 -18.33 -18.95
N ALA A 71 -9.95 -19.59 -18.54
CA ALA A 71 -9.07 -20.66 -19.02
C ALA A 71 -9.19 -20.94 -20.54
N GLY A 72 -10.35 -20.66 -21.14
CA GLY A 72 -10.58 -20.80 -22.59
C GLY A 72 -10.04 -19.63 -23.39
N PHE A 73 -10.16 -18.42 -22.85
CA PHE A 73 -9.79 -17.17 -23.54
C PHE A 73 -8.38 -17.18 -24.10
N LEU A 74 -7.36 -17.51 -23.29
CA LEU A 74 -5.96 -17.45 -23.73
C LEU A 74 -5.62 -18.52 -24.77
N LYS A 75 -6.32 -19.66 -24.79
CA LYS A 75 -6.11 -20.66 -25.85
C LYS A 75 -6.60 -20.19 -27.21
N HIS A 76 -7.67 -19.39 -27.23
CA HIS A 76 -8.24 -18.87 -28.46
C HIS A 76 -7.58 -17.57 -28.93
N HIS A 77 -7.27 -16.66 -28.00
CA HIS A 77 -6.85 -15.29 -28.33
C HIS A 77 -5.47 -14.91 -27.77
N GLY A 78 -4.81 -15.80 -27.03
CA GLY A 78 -3.47 -15.56 -26.49
C GLY A 78 -2.35 -15.68 -27.55
N PRO A 79 -1.12 -15.28 -27.19
CA PRO A 79 0.03 -15.42 -28.06
C PRO A 79 0.35 -16.91 -28.18
N ARG A 80 0.96 -17.34 -29.28
CA ARG A 80 1.49 -18.70 -29.38
C ARG A 80 2.88 -18.81 -28.80
N ASN A 81 3.59 -17.69 -28.69
CA ASN A 81 4.98 -17.68 -28.25
C ASN A 81 5.26 -16.60 -27.20
N LEU A 82 6.03 -16.97 -26.18
CA LEU A 82 6.70 -16.06 -25.26
C LEU A 82 8.20 -16.14 -25.50
N VAL A 83 8.79 -15.04 -25.95
CA VAL A 83 10.19 -14.97 -26.37
C VAL A 83 11.01 -14.23 -25.31
N LEU A 84 12.04 -14.88 -24.78
CA LEU A 84 12.83 -14.37 -23.66
C LEU A 84 14.26 -13.99 -24.08
N ALA A 85 14.72 -12.80 -23.69
CA ALA A 85 16.09 -12.31 -23.87
C ALA A 85 16.56 -11.54 -22.63
N GLU A 86 17.87 -11.35 -22.43
CA GLU A 86 18.37 -10.45 -21.39
C GLU A 86 18.21 -8.98 -21.79
N ALA A 87 18.39 -8.69 -23.08
CA ALA A 87 18.25 -7.34 -23.63
C ALA A 87 17.84 -7.36 -25.11
N PHE A 88 17.14 -6.30 -25.50
CA PHE A 88 16.80 -5.93 -26.88
C PHE A 88 17.23 -4.48 -27.12
N LEU A 89 18.42 -4.24 -27.65
CA LEU A 89 18.94 -2.88 -27.84
C LEU A 89 18.61 -2.35 -29.24
N PRO A 90 17.98 -1.18 -29.39
CA PRO A 90 17.69 -0.65 -30.72
C PRO A 90 18.99 -0.26 -31.45
N LYS A 91 19.15 -0.72 -32.69
CA LYS A 91 20.33 -0.45 -33.55
C LYS A 91 20.44 1.01 -33.98
N ARG A 92 19.34 1.76 -33.93
CA ARG A 92 19.31 3.19 -34.22
C ARG A 92 18.80 3.93 -32.97
N SER A 93 19.68 4.68 -32.31
CA SER A 93 19.30 5.65 -31.27
C SER A 93 19.52 7.08 -31.77
N ALA A 94 18.77 8.03 -31.20
CA ALA A 94 19.00 9.45 -31.47
C ALA A 94 20.39 9.87 -30.95
N ALA A 95 21.05 10.79 -31.66
CA ALA A 95 22.39 11.25 -31.30
C ALA A 95 22.45 11.76 -29.84
N GLY A 96 23.40 11.22 -29.06
CA GLY A 96 23.58 11.58 -27.64
C GLY A 96 22.73 10.78 -26.65
N ILE A 97 21.90 9.83 -27.09
CA ILE A 97 21.09 8.98 -26.19
C ILE A 97 21.68 7.56 -26.13
N THR A 98 21.98 7.09 -24.91
CA THR A 98 22.37 5.70 -24.66
C THR A 98 21.14 4.80 -24.89
N PRO A 99 21.20 3.79 -25.78
CA PRO A 99 20.07 2.91 -26.03
C PRO A 99 19.71 2.13 -24.76
N THR A 100 18.42 2.09 -24.43
CA THR A 100 17.90 1.28 -23.32
C THR A 100 17.07 0.12 -23.88
N SER A 101 17.22 -1.06 -23.28
CA SER A 101 16.39 -2.20 -23.65
C SER A 101 14.95 -1.97 -23.19
N PRO A 102 13.94 -2.08 -24.07
CA PRO A 102 12.56 -2.06 -23.64
C PRO A 102 12.29 -3.28 -22.75
N SER A 103 11.37 -3.13 -21.80
CA SER A 103 11.03 -4.21 -20.86
C SER A 103 10.29 -5.36 -21.55
N SER A 104 9.50 -5.03 -22.58
CA SER A 104 8.69 -5.95 -23.38
C SER A 104 8.22 -5.25 -24.67
N PHE A 105 7.88 -6.01 -25.71
CA PHE A 105 7.22 -5.51 -26.93
C PHE A 105 6.55 -6.66 -27.72
N GLU A 106 5.70 -6.29 -28.68
CA GLU A 106 4.92 -7.24 -29.51
C GLU A 106 5.65 -7.64 -30.80
N PHE A 107 5.51 -8.92 -31.13
CA PHE A 107 5.94 -9.51 -32.39
C PHE A 107 4.73 -9.99 -33.18
N LYS A 108 4.14 -9.08 -33.97
CA LYS A 108 2.87 -9.34 -34.66
C LYS A 108 2.96 -10.43 -35.73
N ALA A 109 4.11 -10.60 -36.40
CA ALA A 109 4.29 -11.61 -37.43
C ALA A 109 4.43 -13.05 -36.89
N ALA A 110 4.72 -13.21 -35.58
CA ALA A 110 5.02 -14.50 -34.97
C ALA A 110 4.02 -14.90 -33.85
N GLU A 111 2.90 -14.16 -33.72
CA GLU A 111 1.94 -14.29 -32.61
C GLU A 111 2.65 -14.35 -31.26
N ALA A 112 3.64 -13.47 -31.07
CA ALA A 112 4.60 -13.56 -29.98
C ALA A 112 4.64 -12.29 -29.12
N ILE A 113 4.88 -12.47 -27.83
CA ILE A 113 5.26 -11.40 -26.90
C ILE A 113 6.71 -11.63 -26.50
N ALA A 114 7.53 -10.60 -26.60
CA ALA A 114 8.90 -10.66 -26.11
C ALA A 114 9.08 -9.94 -24.78
N LEU A 115 9.83 -10.57 -23.90
CA LEU A 115 10.08 -10.12 -22.54
C LEU A 115 11.58 -10.13 -22.25
N THR A 116 12.06 -9.04 -21.64
CA THR A 116 13.40 -9.04 -21.07
C THR A 116 13.46 -9.82 -19.77
N VAL A 117 14.60 -10.44 -19.48
CA VAL A 117 14.88 -11.17 -18.25
C VAL A 117 16.09 -10.54 -17.57
N PRO A 118 15.90 -9.47 -16.78
CA PRO A 118 17.01 -8.85 -16.07
C PRO A 118 17.49 -9.76 -14.93
N ALA A 119 18.79 -9.72 -14.62
CA ALA A 119 19.37 -10.46 -13.50
C ALA A 119 18.74 -10.07 -12.14
N LYS A 120 18.28 -8.83 -12.01
CA LYS A 120 17.43 -8.37 -10.90
C LYS A 120 16.15 -7.77 -11.48
N LEU A 121 15.00 -8.38 -11.17
CA LEU A 121 13.68 -7.86 -11.53
C LEU A 121 13.20 -6.92 -10.42
N THR A 122 13.05 -5.64 -10.73
CA THR A 122 12.50 -4.64 -9.80
C THR A 122 10.97 -4.59 -9.90
N ALA A 123 10.29 -4.19 -8.82
CA ALA A 123 8.83 -4.07 -8.81
C ALA A 123 8.29 -3.05 -9.86
N VAL A 124 9.08 -2.03 -10.20
CA VAL A 124 8.74 -1.08 -11.27
C VAL A 124 8.76 -1.77 -12.63
N GLN A 125 9.75 -2.64 -12.88
CA GLN A 125 9.81 -3.41 -14.11
C GLN A 125 8.69 -4.46 -14.19
N GLU A 126 8.31 -5.10 -13.08
CA GLU A 126 7.15 -6.00 -13.03
C GLU A 126 5.87 -5.26 -13.45
N PHE A 127 5.61 -4.09 -12.86
CA PHE A 127 4.44 -3.28 -13.18
C PHE A 127 4.35 -2.92 -14.68
N PHE A 128 5.42 -2.34 -15.24
CA PHE A 128 5.41 -1.94 -16.66
C PHE A 128 5.28 -3.14 -17.60
N LYS A 129 5.89 -4.28 -17.26
CA LYS A 129 5.77 -5.52 -18.05
C LYS A 129 4.34 -6.08 -18.00
N ALA A 130 3.68 -6.11 -16.82
CA ALA A 130 2.32 -6.62 -16.69
C ALA A 130 1.37 -5.82 -17.57
N ARG A 131 1.40 -4.49 -17.41
CA ARG A 131 0.61 -3.56 -18.22
C ARG A 131 0.80 -3.84 -19.71
N HIS A 132 2.06 -3.98 -20.13
CA HIS A 132 2.36 -4.23 -21.52
C HIS A 132 1.81 -5.59 -22.00
N ILE A 133 1.98 -6.67 -21.23
CA ILE A 133 1.41 -7.99 -21.58
C ILE A 133 -0.09 -7.88 -21.81
N HIS A 134 -0.82 -7.25 -20.89
CA HIS A 134 -2.27 -7.09 -21.02
C HIS A 134 -2.67 -6.22 -22.21
N GLN A 135 -1.96 -5.11 -22.44
CA GLN A 135 -2.16 -4.26 -23.61
C GLN A 135 -1.94 -5.04 -24.91
N SER A 136 -0.93 -5.91 -24.94
CA SER A 136 -0.61 -6.73 -26.11
C SER A 136 -1.61 -7.82 -26.39
N LEU A 137 -2.06 -8.54 -25.35
CA LEU A 137 -3.11 -9.56 -25.47
C LEU A 137 -4.39 -8.98 -26.08
N ILE A 138 -4.80 -7.82 -25.58
CA ILE A 138 -5.94 -7.09 -26.13
C ILE A 138 -5.63 -6.55 -27.52
N GLY A 139 -4.41 -6.07 -27.76
CA GLY A 139 -3.95 -5.62 -29.06
C GLY A 139 -4.08 -6.70 -30.14
N PHE A 140 -3.85 -7.97 -29.79
CA PHE A 140 -4.12 -9.10 -30.68
C PHE A 140 -5.61 -9.32 -30.87
N LEU A 141 -6.39 -9.38 -29.79
CA LEU A 141 -7.84 -9.55 -29.86
C LEU A 141 -8.50 -8.48 -30.76
N LEU A 142 -8.15 -7.21 -30.60
CA LEU A 142 -8.73 -6.11 -31.37
C LEU A 142 -8.35 -6.14 -32.86
N GLN A 143 -7.34 -6.92 -33.29
CA GLN A 143 -6.99 -7.05 -34.71
C GLN A 143 -8.04 -7.81 -35.51
N ASP A 144 -8.78 -8.71 -34.86
CA ASP A 144 -9.82 -9.52 -35.50
C ASP A 144 -11.15 -8.77 -35.61
N HIS A 145 -11.31 -7.67 -34.86
CA HIS A 145 -12.55 -6.91 -34.71
C HIS A 145 -12.51 -5.56 -35.45
N LYS A 146 -12.31 -5.62 -36.78
CA LYS A 146 -12.21 -4.44 -37.67
C LYS A 146 -13.56 -3.98 -38.24
N THR A 147 -14.64 -4.73 -38.04
CA THR A 147 -15.93 -4.48 -38.69
C THR A 147 -16.74 -3.38 -37.97
N PRO A 148 -17.33 -2.39 -38.68
CA PRO A 148 -18.05 -1.27 -38.05
C PRO A 148 -19.30 -1.63 -37.25
N ALA A 149 -19.80 -2.87 -37.36
CA ALA A 149 -21.00 -3.33 -36.69
C ALA A 149 -20.80 -3.58 -35.19
N GLU A 150 -19.56 -3.78 -34.75
CA GLU A 150 -19.23 -4.02 -33.35
C GLU A 150 -18.93 -2.71 -32.63
N LEU A 151 -19.50 -2.52 -31.44
CA LEU A 151 -19.32 -1.29 -30.65
C LEU A 151 -17.86 -1.05 -30.20
N ILE A 152 -17.03 -2.10 -30.18
CA ILE A 152 -15.59 -2.02 -29.86
C ILE A 152 -14.72 -1.64 -31.07
N SER A 153 -15.28 -1.70 -32.29
CA SER A 153 -14.58 -1.31 -33.51
C SER A 153 -14.13 0.15 -33.44
N PHE A 154 -13.07 0.50 -34.16
CA PHE A 154 -12.47 1.83 -34.07
C PHE A 154 -13.46 2.94 -34.43
N ASP A 155 -14.24 2.70 -35.49
CA ASP A 155 -15.19 3.67 -36.02
C ASP A 155 -16.44 3.80 -35.12
N ALA A 156 -16.90 2.71 -34.49
CA ALA A 156 -17.97 2.78 -33.51
C ALA A 156 -17.49 3.45 -32.21
N TRP A 157 -16.28 3.15 -31.75
CA TRP A 157 -15.68 3.73 -30.54
C TRP A 157 -15.58 5.26 -30.62
N LYS A 158 -15.15 5.78 -31.77
CA LYS A 158 -15.08 7.24 -32.01
C LYS A 158 -16.42 7.96 -31.91
N LYS A 159 -17.53 7.23 -32.11
CA LYS A 159 -18.90 7.76 -32.01
C LYS A 159 -19.44 7.72 -30.59
N LEU A 160 -18.78 7.01 -29.66
CA LEU A 160 -19.14 7.06 -28.25
C LEU A 160 -18.87 8.48 -27.70
N PRO A 161 -19.65 8.92 -26.69
CA PRO A 161 -19.39 10.22 -26.06
C PRO A 161 -17.95 10.29 -25.55
N LYS A 162 -17.35 11.48 -25.63
CA LYS A 162 -16.00 11.72 -25.13
C LYS A 162 -16.04 11.97 -23.63
N ALA A 163 -15.09 11.42 -22.90
CA ALA A 163 -14.92 11.71 -21.48
C ALA A 163 -14.73 13.22 -21.29
N SER A 164 -15.17 13.73 -20.13
CA SER A 164 -15.03 15.16 -19.83
C SER A 164 -13.57 15.59 -19.89
N THR A 165 -13.26 16.58 -20.73
CA THR A 165 -11.92 17.20 -20.78
C THR A 165 -11.61 18.00 -19.51
N ALA A 166 -12.61 18.22 -18.65
CA ALA A 166 -12.45 18.87 -17.35
C ALA A 166 -11.98 17.90 -16.25
N SER A 167 -11.83 16.59 -16.52
CA SER A 167 -11.30 15.68 -15.51
C SER A 167 -9.86 16.03 -15.17
N ILE A 168 -9.64 16.34 -13.89
CA ILE A 168 -8.32 16.66 -13.33
C ILE A 168 -7.52 15.40 -12.97
N THR A 169 -8.16 14.22 -12.99
CA THR A 169 -7.52 12.96 -12.59
C THR A 169 -6.57 12.46 -13.69
N PRO A 170 -5.46 11.77 -13.34
CA PRO A 170 -4.57 11.18 -14.33
C PRO A 170 -5.26 10.17 -15.25
N ILE A 171 -6.31 9.49 -14.79
CA ILE A 171 -7.09 8.54 -15.60
C ILE A 171 -8.01 9.26 -16.57
N GLY A 172 -8.77 10.25 -16.12
CA GLY A 172 -9.65 11.02 -16.99
C GLY A 172 -8.88 11.69 -18.15
N LYS A 173 -7.69 12.24 -17.86
CA LYS A 173 -6.79 12.77 -18.90
C LYS A 173 -6.35 11.73 -19.93
N ARG A 174 -6.03 10.50 -19.48
CA ARG A 174 -5.66 9.39 -20.38
C ARG A 174 -6.83 8.90 -21.25
N LEU A 175 -8.06 9.03 -20.75
CA LEU A 175 -9.28 8.59 -21.45
C LEU A 175 -9.89 9.65 -22.39
N ALA A 176 -9.40 10.90 -22.34
CA ALA A 176 -9.89 11.99 -23.17
C ALA A 176 -9.57 11.84 -24.69
N GLY A 177 -8.68 10.92 -25.06
CA GLY A 177 -8.28 10.66 -26.45
C GLY A 177 -9.30 9.87 -27.29
N ALA A 178 -9.23 10.03 -28.61
CA ALA A 178 -10.17 9.45 -29.59
C ALA A 178 -9.97 7.93 -29.83
N ASP A 179 -8.76 7.39 -29.68
CA ASP A 179 -8.47 5.94 -29.75
C ASP A 179 -8.03 5.37 -28.39
N SER A 180 -8.78 5.70 -27.35
CA SER A 180 -8.45 5.30 -25.97
C SER A 180 -8.73 3.82 -25.66
N ARG A 181 -8.99 2.95 -26.64
CA ARG A 181 -9.35 1.53 -26.40
C ARG A 181 -8.23 0.77 -25.70
N ALA A 182 -7.06 0.68 -26.33
CA ALA A 182 -5.91 -0.02 -25.74
C ALA A 182 -5.47 0.61 -24.40
N ALA A 183 -5.63 1.93 -24.25
CA ALA A 183 -5.42 2.62 -22.98
C ALA A 183 -6.42 2.16 -21.92
N LEU A 184 -7.72 2.12 -22.23
CA LEU A 184 -8.78 1.65 -21.34
C LEU A 184 -8.54 0.19 -20.92
N PHE A 185 -8.22 -0.69 -21.87
CA PHE A 185 -7.89 -2.08 -21.57
C PHE A 185 -6.64 -2.22 -20.69
N GLY A 186 -5.59 -1.43 -20.95
CA GLY A 186 -4.41 -1.41 -20.09
C GLY A 186 -4.71 -0.93 -18.67
N LEU A 187 -5.53 0.13 -18.52
CA LEU A 187 -5.99 0.65 -17.23
C LEU A 187 -6.85 -0.36 -16.48
N PHE A 188 -7.52 -1.25 -17.20
CA PHE A 188 -8.49 -2.15 -16.63
C PHE A 188 -7.86 -3.38 -15.97
N TRP A 189 -6.71 -3.85 -16.46
CA TRP A 189 -6.01 -5.03 -15.93
C TRP A 189 -5.05 -4.71 -14.79
N ASP A 190 -4.61 -3.45 -14.68
CA ASP A 190 -3.90 -3.01 -13.51
C ASP A 190 -4.89 -2.78 -12.35
N PRO A 191 -4.76 -3.50 -11.21
CA PRO A 191 -5.73 -3.39 -10.13
C PRO A 191 -5.85 -1.99 -9.53
N PHE A 192 -4.79 -1.17 -9.58
CA PHE A 192 -4.81 0.20 -9.07
C PHE A 192 -5.58 1.11 -10.01
N GLU A 193 -5.21 1.07 -11.29
CA GLU A 193 -5.88 1.87 -12.31
C GLU A 193 -7.34 1.43 -12.51
N HIS A 194 -7.65 0.14 -12.28
CA HIS A 194 -9.02 -0.37 -12.30
C HIS A 194 -9.89 0.27 -11.22
N LEU A 195 -9.40 0.39 -9.99
CA LEU A 195 -10.15 1.01 -8.89
C LEU A 195 -10.42 2.50 -9.15
N ASP A 196 -9.40 3.23 -9.60
CA ASP A 196 -9.52 4.64 -9.96
C ASP A 196 -10.47 4.83 -11.16
N LEU A 197 -10.44 3.90 -12.13
CA LEU A 197 -11.33 3.87 -13.28
C LEU A 197 -12.80 3.63 -12.87
N LEU A 198 -13.05 2.75 -11.90
CA LEU A 198 -14.39 2.55 -11.33
C LEU A 198 -14.88 3.78 -10.56
N ALA A 199 -13.99 4.49 -9.85
CA ALA A 199 -14.34 5.73 -9.17
C ALA A 199 -14.70 6.84 -10.18
N GLU A 200 -13.90 7.01 -11.22
CA GLU A 200 -14.16 7.96 -12.29
C GLU A 200 -15.47 7.63 -13.03
N ALA A 201 -15.75 6.34 -13.28
CA ALA A 201 -17.01 5.92 -13.92
C ALA A 201 -18.26 6.22 -13.10
N LYS A 202 -18.15 6.30 -11.76
CA LYS A 202 -19.26 6.76 -10.90
C LYS A 202 -19.51 8.26 -11.04
N ALA A 203 -18.48 9.03 -11.38
CA ALA A 203 -18.56 10.48 -11.52
C ALA A 203 -18.86 10.93 -12.97
N ASP A 204 -18.43 10.17 -13.99
CA ASP A 204 -18.62 10.46 -15.41
C ASP A 204 -19.41 9.32 -16.12
N PRO A 205 -20.71 9.54 -16.45
CA PRO A 205 -21.54 8.58 -17.18
C PRO A 205 -20.96 8.13 -18.53
N THR A 206 -20.12 8.96 -19.14
CA THR A 206 -19.46 8.63 -20.41
C THR A 206 -18.42 7.53 -20.23
N ILE A 207 -17.67 7.58 -19.13
CA ILE A 207 -16.68 6.58 -18.78
C ILE A 207 -17.40 5.28 -18.39
N ALA A 208 -18.50 5.36 -17.64
CA ALA A 208 -19.35 4.20 -17.34
C ALA A 208 -19.83 3.49 -18.63
N LYS A 209 -20.27 4.26 -19.64
CA LYS A 209 -20.71 3.69 -20.93
C LYS A 209 -19.57 2.99 -21.67
N LYS A 210 -18.38 3.58 -21.73
CA LYS A 210 -17.20 2.96 -22.36
C LYS A 210 -16.80 1.67 -21.65
N LEU A 211 -16.87 1.64 -20.33
CA LEU A 211 -16.63 0.43 -19.54
C LEU A 211 -17.64 -0.67 -19.82
N ALA A 212 -18.94 -0.33 -19.92
CA ALA A 212 -19.99 -1.29 -20.24
C ALA A 212 -19.72 -1.95 -21.61
N VAL A 213 -19.47 -1.15 -22.65
CA VAL A 213 -19.14 -1.67 -24.01
C VAL A 213 -17.95 -2.63 -23.97
N MET A 214 -16.91 -2.31 -23.21
CA MET A 214 -15.72 -3.14 -23.10
C MET A 214 -16.01 -4.46 -22.35
N LYS A 215 -16.76 -4.41 -21.25
CA LYS A 215 -17.15 -5.60 -20.48
C LYS A 215 -18.03 -6.53 -21.30
N ASP A 216 -19.02 -5.97 -22.00
CA ASP A 216 -19.92 -6.73 -22.88
C ASP A 216 -19.14 -7.41 -24.02
N PHE A 217 -18.16 -6.70 -24.59
CA PHE A 217 -17.28 -7.27 -25.60
C PHE A 217 -16.44 -8.42 -25.05
N LEU A 218 -15.82 -8.28 -23.89
CA LEU A 218 -15.06 -9.38 -23.28
C LEU A 218 -15.94 -10.59 -22.98
N ALA A 219 -17.13 -10.37 -22.43
CA ALA A 219 -18.11 -11.43 -22.17
C ALA A 219 -18.57 -12.16 -23.43
N SER A 220 -18.51 -11.52 -24.62
CA SER A 220 -18.80 -12.19 -25.89
C SER A 220 -17.64 -13.07 -26.37
N GLN A 221 -16.40 -12.80 -25.93
CA GLN A 221 -15.24 -13.64 -26.24
C GLN A 221 -15.16 -14.87 -25.33
N ASP A 222 -15.43 -14.70 -24.04
CA ASP A 222 -15.48 -15.80 -23.07
C ASP A 222 -16.48 -15.46 -21.96
N LYS A 223 -17.40 -16.38 -21.66
CA LYS A 223 -18.42 -16.19 -20.62
C LYS A 223 -17.83 -16.06 -19.21
N GLY A 224 -16.57 -16.44 -19.01
CA GLY A 224 -15.84 -16.25 -17.75
C GLY A 224 -15.53 -14.79 -17.42
N PHE A 225 -15.69 -13.84 -18.36
CA PHE A 225 -15.61 -12.41 -18.07
C PHE A 225 -16.92 -11.88 -17.47
N ASP A 226 -17.31 -12.44 -16.32
CA ASP A 226 -18.50 -12.05 -15.58
C ASP A 226 -18.20 -11.02 -14.47
N GLN A 227 -19.22 -10.66 -13.68
CA GLN A 227 -19.04 -9.71 -12.59
C GLN A 227 -18.05 -10.22 -11.53
N ALA A 228 -17.98 -11.53 -11.27
CA ALA A 228 -17.05 -12.10 -10.30
C ALA A 228 -15.59 -11.96 -10.77
N PHE A 229 -15.33 -12.16 -12.06
CA PHE A 229 -14.03 -11.87 -12.67
C PHE A 229 -13.64 -10.39 -12.43
N PHE A 230 -14.55 -9.45 -12.69
CA PHE A 230 -14.23 -8.02 -12.53
C PHE A 230 -14.04 -7.63 -11.05
N ASP A 231 -14.78 -8.24 -10.13
CA ASP A 231 -14.59 -8.03 -8.70
C ASP A 231 -13.24 -8.57 -8.21
N GLN A 232 -12.78 -9.69 -8.78
CA GLN A 232 -11.45 -10.25 -8.53
C GLN A 232 -10.33 -9.40 -9.14
N LEU A 233 -10.57 -8.76 -10.29
CA LEU A 233 -9.58 -7.91 -10.96
C LEU A 233 -9.18 -6.68 -10.11
N ALA A 234 -10.09 -6.24 -9.23
CA ALA A 234 -9.84 -5.20 -8.23
C ALA A 234 -8.97 -5.66 -7.04
N ILE A 235 -8.59 -6.94 -6.98
CA ILE A 235 -7.64 -7.49 -6.00
C ILE A 235 -6.23 -7.38 -6.57
N ILE A 236 -5.29 -6.85 -5.78
CA ILE A 236 -3.89 -6.73 -6.20
C ILE A 236 -3.20 -8.08 -5.98
N PRO A 237 -2.54 -8.67 -7.01
CA PRO A 237 -1.72 -9.87 -6.84
C PRO A 237 -0.69 -9.69 -5.73
N GLU A 238 -0.46 -10.72 -4.91
CA GLU A 238 0.38 -10.59 -3.72
C GLU A 238 1.81 -10.12 -4.04
N SER A 239 2.39 -10.61 -5.14
CA SER A 239 3.70 -10.20 -5.67
C SER A 239 3.81 -8.70 -5.95
N GLN A 240 2.73 -8.06 -6.35
CA GLN A 240 2.67 -6.61 -6.61
C GLN A 240 2.20 -5.81 -5.40
N ARG A 241 1.51 -6.47 -4.48
CA ARG A 241 0.86 -5.88 -3.31
C ARG A 241 1.83 -5.58 -2.19
N ILE A 242 2.79 -6.46 -1.94
CA ILE A 242 3.73 -6.35 -0.81
C ILE A 242 5.16 -6.29 -1.37
N VAL A 243 5.68 -5.07 -1.50
CA VAL A 243 6.98 -4.81 -2.12
C VAL A 243 7.99 -4.41 -1.07
N CYS A 244 8.94 -5.30 -0.78
CA CYS A 244 10.13 -4.98 0.02
C CYS A 244 11.22 -4.38 -0.88
N THR A 245 11.76 -3.21 -0.53
CA THR A 245 12.81 -2.54 -1.32
C THR A 245 14.24 -2.86 -0.85
N ASN A 246 14.41 -3.62 0.25
CA ASN A 246 15.73 -4.14 0.62
C ASN A 246 16.19 -5.23 -0.35
N ASP A 247 17.51 -5.37 -0.49
CA ASP A 247 18.09 -6.59 -1.03
C ASP A 247 18.06 -7.68 0.05
N LEU A 248 17.07 -8.58 -0.02
CA LEU A 248 16.89 -9.66 0.95
C LEU A 248 18.03 -10.71 0.92
N THR A 249 18.94 -10.64 -0.05
CA THR A 249 20.12 -11.50 -0.12
C THR A 249 21.31 -10.95 0.69
N ASP A 250 21.28 -9.67 1.06
CA ASP A 250 22.31 -9.03 1.89
C ASP A 250 22.03 -9.21 3.38
N LEU A 251 22.31 -10.41 3.89
CA LEU A 251 22.08 -10.77 5.30
C LEU A 251 22.99 -10.01 6.28
N LYS A 252 24.11 -9.44 5.81
CA LYS A 252 25.07 -8.70 6.64
C LYS A 252 24.67 -7.25 6.86
N SER A 253 23.63 -6.77 6.17
CA SER A 253 23.13 -5.41 6.28
C SER A 253 22.57 -5.02 7.65
N VAL A 254 22.48 -5.95 8.61
CA VAL A 254 21.92 -5.76 9.95
C VAL A 254 22.80 -6.31 11.08
N ASP A 255 24.05 -6.65 10.80
CA ASP A 255 24.93 -7.31 11.76
C ASP A 255 25.26 -6.42 12.97
N GLN A 256 25.38 -5.10 12.76
CA GLN A 256 25.66 -4.16 13.85
C GLN A 256 24.43 -4.00 14.74
N ILE A 257 23.23 -3.85 14.16
CA ILE A 257 21.98 -3.77 14.94
C ILE A 257 21.77 -5.03 15.80
N LYS A 258 22.06 -6.22 15.25
CA LYS A 258 21.98 -7.49 15.99
C LYS A 258 22.96 -7.58 17.17
N LYS A 259 24.12 -6.94 17.06
CA LYS A 259 25.20 -7.00 18.07
C LYS A 259 25.14 -5.87 19.10
N ASP A 260 24.39 -4.79 18.84
CA ASP A 260 24.27 -3.68 19.78
C ASP A 260 23.47 -4.11 21.03
N PRO A 261 24.10 -4.15 22.22
CA PRO A 261 23.47 -4.69 23.42
C PRO A 261 22.30 -3.86 23.93
N GLU A 262 22.32 -2.54 23.72
CA GLU A 262 21.26 -1.64 24.17
C GLU A 262 20.01 -1.81 23.30
N ILE A 263 20.19 -1.86 21.97
CA ILE A 263 19.08 -2.14 21.04
C ILE A 263 18.41 -3.46 21.41
N GLN A 264 19.21 -4.52 21.61
CA GLN A 264 18.66 -5.83 21.93
C GLN A 264 18.01 -5.88 23.32
N ALA A 265 18.49 -5.08 24.29
CA ALA A 265 17.87 -4.97 25.60
C ALA A 265 16.50 -4.28 25.52
N ASP A 266 16.41 -3.14 24.84
CA ASP A 266 15.15 -2.40 24.69
C ASP A 266 14.12 -3.21 23.90
N LEU A 267 14.52 -3.90 22.81
CA LEU A 267 13.65 -4.79 22.06
C LEU A 267 13.08 -5.91 22.96
N ARG A 268 13.92 -6.61 23.72
CA ARG A 268 13.47 -7.67 24.63
C ARG A 268 12.52 -7.14 25.71
N GLN A 269 12.77 -5.94 26.23
CA GLN A 269 11.90 -5.34 27.24
C GLN A 269 10.53 -5.02 26.66
N ILE A 270 10.47 -4.47 25.45
CA ILE A 270 9.21 -4.24 24.73
C ILE A 270 8.47 -5.56 24.54
N GLU A 271 9.14 -6.57 23.96
CA GLU A 271 8.54 -7.88 23.66
C GLU A 271 8.01 -8.57 24.91
N GLN A 272 8.77 -8.55 26.00
CA GLN A 272 8.40 -9.17 27.27
C GLN A 272 7.20 -8.47 27.92
N LYS A 273 7.22 -7.14 28.00
CA LYS A 273 6.14 -6.38 28.65
C LYS A 273 4.83 -6.48 27.86
N TRP A 274 4.91 -6.43 26.54
CA TRP A 274 3.72 -6.39 25.68
C TRP A 274 3.26 -7.75 25.17
N GLY A 275 4.07 -8.80 25.35
CA GLY A 275 3.77 -10.13 24.81
C GLY A 275 3.72 -10.14 23.29
N ILE A 276 4.56 -9.33 22.64
CA ILE A 276 4.58 -9.11 21.18
C ILE A 276 5.89 -9.59 20.56
N THR A 277 5.94 -9.62 19.22
CA THR A 277 7.19 -9.72 18.46
C THR A 277 7.50 -8.40 17.76
N VAL A 278 8.74 -7.91 17.88
CA VAL A 278 9.20 -6.72 17.15
C VAL A 278 9.92 -7.14 15.87
N LEU A 279 9.30 -6.85 14.72
CA LEU A 279 9.76 -7.23 13.38
C LEU A 279 10.43 -6.05 12.69
N TRP A 280 11.74 -6.14 12.49
CA TRP A 280 12.54 -5.04 11.95
C TRP A 280 13.64 -5.46 10.98
N ALA A 281 13.97 -6.76 10.92
CA ALA A 281 15.08 -7.27 10.13
C ALA A 281 14.63 -7.75 8.73
N PRO A 282 15.47 -7.61 7.69
CA PRO A 282 15.25 -8.21 6.38
C PRO A 282 14.89 -9.70 6.48
N GLY A 283 13.84 -10.09 5.77
CA GLY A 283 13.29 -11.46 5.79
C GLY A 283 12.21 -11.71 6.84
N SER A 284 11.92 -10.75 7.72
CA SER A 284 10.75 -10.83 8.62
C SER A 284 9.44 -10.80 7.82
N PRO A 285 8.32 -11.30 8.38
CA PRO A 285 7.00 -11.16 7.77
C PRO A 285 6.65 -9.68 7.53
N ALA A 286 6.03 -9.39 6.39
CA ALA A 286 5.58 -8.04 6.08
C ALA A 286 4.39 -7.61 6.97
N PRO A 287 4.19 -6.29 7.17
CA PRO A 287 2.97 -5.77 7.76
C PRO A 287 1.71 -6.29 7.04
N PRO A 288 0.64 -6.61 7.79
CA PRO A 288 -0.59 -7.14 7.21
C PRO A 288 -1.30 -6.06 6.39
N MET A 289 -1.75 -6.39 5.19
CA MET A 289 -2.45 -5.45 4.31
C MET A 289 -3.75 -6.04 3.78
N PRO A 290 -4.79 -5.22 3.57
CA PRO A 290 -5.96 -5.64 2.81
C PRO A 290 -5.58 -6.03 1.37
N ALA A 291 -6.36 -6.92 0.75
CA ALA A 291 -6.08 -7.44 -0.59
C ALA A 291 -6.09 -6.35 -1.70
N LYS A 292 -6.73 -5.20 -1.43
CA LYS A 292 -6.88 -4.07 -2.35
C LYS A 292 -5.91 -2.92 -2.06
N VAL A 293 -4.89 -3.12 -1.23
CA VAL A 293 -3.93 -2.07 -0.91
C VAL A 293 -2.49 -2.54 -1.10
N ARG A 294 -1.70 -1.72 -1.80
CA ARG A 294 -0.26 -1.89 -1.91
C ARG A 294 0.47 -1.31 -0.71
N LEU A 295 1.45 -2.09 -0.29
CA LEU A 295 2.47 -1.75 0.67
C LEU A 295 3.82 -1.77 -0.05
N VAL A 296 4.51 -0.64 0.01
CA VAL A 296 5.94 -0.56 -0.32
C VAL A 296 6.69 -0.26 0.97
N TYR A 297 7.68 -1.07 1.31
CA TYR A 297 8.38 -0.95 2.57
C TYR A 297 9.85 -1.36 2.48
N SER A 298 10.64 -0.93 3.46
CA SER A 298 11.96 -1.52 3.74
C SER A 298 12.18 -1.68 5.23
N TYR A 299 12.91 -2.71 5.59
CA TYR A 299 13.52 -2.92 6.89
C TYR A 299 14.73 -2.01 7.10
N PHE A 300 15.04 -1.78 8.38
CA PHE A 300 16.24 -1.08 8.78
C PHE A 300 17.50 -1.87 8.44
N THR A 301 18.57 -1.12 8.20
CA THR A 301 19.92 -1.64 8.00
C THR A 301 20.89 -0.86 8.88
N ASP A 302 22.10 -1.40 9.07
CA ASP A 302 23.18 -0.81 9.86
C ASP A 302 23.51 0.64 9.43
N LYS A 303 23.19 1.02 8.19
CA LYS A 303 23.32 2.39 7.67
C LYS A 303 22.57 3.43 8.51
N LYS A 304 21.53 3.01 9.24
CA LYS A 304 20.65 3.86 10.04
C LYS A 304 20.59 3.41 11.52
N ILE A 305 21.66 2.76 12.01
CA ILE A 305 21.70 2.23 13.37
C ILE A 305 21.42 3.27 14.46
N ILE A 306 21.92 4.50 14.32
CA ILE A 306 21.70 5.58 15.30
C ILE A 306 20.20 5.93 15.39
N GLN A 307 19.53 6.05 14.24
CA GLN A 307 18.10 6.34 14.17
C GLN A 307 17.27 5.18 14.73
N PHE A 308 17.63 3.94 14.37
CA PHE A 308 16.97 2.76 14.88
C PHE A 308 17.09 2.65 16.41
N LYS A 309 18.31 2.81 16.95
CA LYS A 309 18.59 2.76 18.38
C LYS A 309 17.79 3.80 19.15
N ALA A 310 17.84 5.07 18.71
CA ALA A 310 17.11 6.15 19.35
C ALA A 310 15.59 5.94 19.30
N PHE A 311 15.06 5.42 18.18
CA PHE A 311 13.63 5.14 18.08
C PHE A 311 13.19 4.00 18.99
N VAL A 312 13.93 2.88 18.99
CA VAL A 312 13.62 1.72 19.85
C VAL A 312 13.66 2.12 21.33
N HIS A 313 14.64 2.92 21.72
CA HIS A 313 14.77 3.46 23.07
C HIS A 313 13.55 4.29 23.48
N MET A 314 13.16 5.25 22.63
CA MET A 314 11.98 6.10 22.82
C MET A 314 10.70 5.26 22.83
N LEU A 315 10.54 4.33 21.89
CA LEU A 315 9.38 3.44 21.82
C LEU A 315 9.23 2.66 23.14
N ARG A 316 10.33 2.12 23.66
CA ARG A 316 10.35 1.40 24.94
C ARG A 316 9.89 2.30 26.10
N GLU A 317 10.31 3.56 26.17
CA GLU A 317 9.85 4.51 27.20
C GLU A 317 8.37 4.84 27.10
N GLU A 318 7.89 5.15 25.89
CA GLU A 318 6.50 5.53 25.68
C GLU A 318 5.56 4.35 25.94
N LEU A 319 5.99 3.14 25.57
CA LEU A 319 5.27 1.90 25.86
C LEU A 319 5.33 1.49 27.34
N ASP A 320 6.36 1.90 28.08
CA ASP A 320 6.49 1.56 29.51
C ASP A 320 5.44 2.28 30.39
N MET A 321 4.88 3.39 29.91
CA MET A 321 3.84 4.13 30.63
C MET A 321 2.52 3.35 30.81
N TYR A 322 2.28 2.33 30.00
CA TYR A 322 1.03 1.58 29.98
C TYR A 322 1.01 0.47 31.05
N PRO A 323 -0.03 0.40 31.90
CA PRO A 323 -0.19 -0.65 32.91
C PRO A 323 -0.37 -2.04 32.31
N ASP A 324 0.22 -3.04 32.95
CA ASP A 324 0.11 -4.46 32.56
C ASP A 324 -1.36 -4.91 32.42
N ALA A 325 -2.25 -4.43 33.29
CA ALA A 325 -3.68 -4.75 33.25
C ALA A 325 -4.39 -4.28 31.96
N ILE A 326 -3.92 -3.20 31.33
CA ILE A 326 -4.40 -2.77 30.01
C ILE A 326 -3.70 -3.60 28.94
N VAL A 327 -2.37 -3.64 28.98
CA VAL A 327 -1.53 -4.31 27.96
C VAL A 327 -1.96 -5.76 27.74
N SER A 328 -2.22 -6.52 28.82
CA SER A 328 -2.63 -7.92 28.75
C SER A 328 -3.99 -8.13 28.07
N ARG A 329 -4.83 -7.09 27.97
CA ARG A 329 -6.13 -7.14 27.29
C ARG A 329 -6.08 -6.69 25.83
N LEU A 330 -5.04 -5.98 25.41
CA LEU A 330 -4.95 -5.45 24.04
C LEU A 330 -4.67 -6.54 23.00
N GLY A 331 -4.04 -7.64 23.41
CA GLY A 331 -3.80 -8.78 22.53
C GLY A 331 -2.98 -8.44 21.28
N PHE A 332 -2.08 -7.45 21.39
CA PHE A 332 -1.18 -7.08 20.29
C PHE A 332 -0.38 -8.30 19.82
N GLY A 333 -0.21 -8.42 18.51
CA GLY A 333 0.61 -9.44 17.88
C GLY A 333 2.03 -8.94 17.64
N ASN A 334 2.17 -7.99 16.72
CA ASN A 334 3.47 -7.55 16.21
C ASN A 334 3.61 -6.03 16.22
N ILE A 335 4.84 -5.55 16.44
CA ILE A 335 5.26 -4.20 16.04
C ILE A 335 6.23 -4.34 14.87
N TYR A 336 6.01 -3.62 13.79
CA TYR A 336 6.92 -3.53 12.65
C TYR A 336 7.69 -2.22 12.74
N ILE A 337 9.02 -2.28 12.69
CA ILE A 337 9.88 -1.08 12.61
C ILE A 337 10.55 -1.07 11.24
N LEU A 338 10.09 -0.17 10.38
CA LEU A 338 10.44 -0.09 8.97
C LEU A 338 11.15 1.24 8.70
N ASP A 339 12.12 1.23 7.78
CA ASP A 339 12.72 2.47 7.27
C ASP A 339 11.71 3.19 6.37
N GLU A 340 11.40 2.61 5.20
CA GLU A 340 10.30 3.07 4.36
C GLU A 340 9.01 2.31 4.72
N PHE A 341 7.91 3.05 4.82
CA PHE A 341 6.57 2.51 4.98
C PHE A 341 5.60 3.36 4.19
N THR A 342 5.13 2.82 3.07
CA THR A 342 4.27 3.54 2.11
C THR A 342 2.99 2.75 1.90
N TYR A 343 1.87 3.43 2.10
CA TYR A 343 0.51 2.91 1.96
C TYR A 343 -0.23 3.76 0.94
N ARG A 344 -0.73 3.14 -0.15
CA ARG A 344 -1.39 3.87 -1.26
C ARG A 344 -0.55 5.04 -1.78
N ASP A 345 0.75 4.79 -1.97
CA ASP A 345 1.75 5.77 -2.40
C ASP A 345 1.94 6.98 -1.47
N VAL A 346 1.39 6.91 -0.24
CA VAL A 346 1.60 7.90 0.82
C VAL A 346 2.55 7.30 1.87
N LYS A 347 3.64 8.02 2.15
CA LYS A 347 4.56 7.68 3.23
C LYS A 347 3.86 7.87 4.58
N LEU A 348 3.88 6.83 5.42
CA LEU A 348 3.28 6.84 6.74
C LEU A 348 4.35 6.78 7.82
N ALA A 349 4.13 7.51 8.91
CA ALA A 349 4.96 7.42 10.11
C ALA A 349 4.50 6.28 11.04
N GLY A 350 3.20 5.98 11.04
CA GLY A 350 2.57 4.94 11.85
C GLY A 350 1.30 4.40 11.18
N GLN A 351 0.96 3.15 11.46
CA GLN A 351 -0.35 2.56 11.13
C GLN A 351 -0.66 1.41 12.09
N SER A 352 -1.76 1.53 12.82
CA SER A 352 -2.37 0.45 13.58
C SER A 352 -3.21 -0.43 12.67
N PHE A 353 -2.98 -1.73 12.75
CA PHE A 353 -3.74 -2.79 12.07
C PHE A 353 -4.81 -3.33 13.03
N SER A 354 -5.61 -2.45 13.60
CA SER A 354 -6.59 -2.85 14.62
C SER A 354 -7.73 -3.69 14.05
N TRP A 355 -7.88 -3.85 12.74
CA TRP A 355 -8.94 -4.68 12.13
C TRP A 355 -8.66 -6.18 12.10
N ILE A 356 -7.42 -6.63 12.37
CA ILE A 356 -7.07 -8.06 12.40
C ILE A 356 -7.24 -8.66 13.79
N PRO A 357 -7.42 -10.00 13.94
CA PRO A 357 -7.71 -10.62 15.24
C PRO A 357 -6.72 -10.24 16.36
N LYS A 358 -5.42 -10.28 16.07
CA LYS A 358 -4.36 -9.73 16.93
C LYS A 358 -3.87 -8.41 16.35
N PRO A 359 -4.24 -7.24 16.93
CA PRO A 359 -3.78 -5.94 16.44
C PRO A 359 -2.26 -5.92 16.24
N ALA A 360 -1.79 -5.18 15.26
CA ALA A 360 -0.37 -4.92 15.08
C ALA A 360 -0.15 -3.42 14.82
N VAL A 361 1.08 -2.94 14.92
CA VAL A 361 1.43 -1.56 14.56
C VAL A 361 2.65 -1.58 13.66
N ALA A 362 2.67 -0.78 12.59
CA ALA A 362 3.88 -0.51 11.83
C ALA A 362 4.31 0.95 12.01
N TYR A 363 5.62 1.17 12.11
CA TYR A 363 6.24 2.49 12.10
C TYR A 363 7.16 2.63 10.88
N GLY A 364 7.06 3.78 10.20
CA GLY A 364 7.93 4.18 9.10
C GLY A 364 8.83 5.32 9.52
N LEU A 365 10.13 5.07 9.59
CA LEU A 365 11.09 5.98 10.23
C LEU A 365 11.95 6.78 9.26
N ASN A 366 11.65 6.75 7.96
CA ASN A 366 12.39 7.48 6.92
C ASN A 366 12.59 8.99 7.21
N SER A 367 11.71 9.58 8.02
CA SER A 367 11.71 11.00 8.41
C SER A 367 12.04 11.22 9.89
N PHE A 368 12.37 10.16 10.62
CA PHE A 368 12.76 10.26 12.02
C PHE A 368 14.18 10.81 12.14
N LYS A 369 14.30 11.92 12.88
CA LYS A 369 15.55 12.62 13.16
C LYS A 369 15.76 12.67 14.67
N PRO A 370 16.54 11.76 15.26
CA PRO A 370 16.66 11.65 16.72
C PRO A 370 17.22 12.90 17.40
N GLU A 371 17.99 13.71 16.68
CA GLU A 371 18.54 14.99 17.14
C GLU A 371 17.50 16.12 17.19
N ASP A 372 16.38 15.98 16.47
CA ASP A 372 15.33 17.00 16.40
C ASP A 372 14.22 16.71 17.43
N VAL A 373 14.09 17.61 18.41
CA VAL A 373 13.04 17.54 19.44
C VAL A 373 11.63 17.48 18.82
N ALA A 374 11.38 18.22 17.74
CA ALA A 374 10.08 18.20 17.08
C ALA A 374 9.81 16.85 16.39
N SER A 375 10.85 16.23 15.81
CA SER A 375 10.77 14.90 15.23
C SER A 375 10.49 13.83 16.29
N ARG A 376 11.23 13.84 17.42
CA ARG A 376 10.96 12.94 18.56
C ARG A 376 9.55 13.11 19.11
N ALA A 377 9.10 14.34 19.34
CA ALA A 377 7.74 14.62 19.80
C ALA A 377 6.67 14.15 18.80
N PHE A 378 6.95 14.24 17.49
CA PHE A 378 6.06 13.72 16.46
C PHE A 378 5.92 12.19 16.55
N PHE A 379 7.02 11.45 16.60
CA PHE A 379 6.97 9.99 16.67
C PHE A 379 6.47 9.44 18.02
N SER A 380 6.71 10.16 19.12
CA SER A 380 6.08 9.88 20.41
C SER A 380 4.55 10.01 20.32
N ARG A 381 4.03 11.11 19.72
CA ARG A 381 2.58 11.23 19.44
C ARG A 381 2.07 10.13 18.53
N THR A 382 2.80 9.79 17.47
CA THR A 382 2.43 8.68 16.58
C THR A 382 2.33 7.37 17.35
N THR A 383 3.26 7.09 18.26
CA THR A 383 3.22 5.89 19.11
C THR A 383 1.92 5.83 19.91
N HIS A 384 1.57 6.90 20.62
CA HIS A 384 0.33 6.96 21.40
C HIS A 384 -0.93 6.93 20.54
N HIS A 385 -0.91 7.56 19.37
CA HIS A 385 -2.00 7.51 18.40
C HIS A 385 -2.30 6.06 17.98
N GLU A 386 -1.27 5.30 17.59
CA GLU A 386 -1.48 3.91 17.14
C GLU A 386 -1.87 2.95 18.27
N VAL A 387 -1.32 3.14 19.48
CA VAL A 387 -1.72 2.37 20.66
C VAL A 387 -3.18 2.68 21.04
N PHE A 388 -3.63 3.92 20.87
CA PHE A 388 -5.02 4.30 21.13
C PHE A 388 -6.00 3.55 20.25
N HIS A 389 -5.72 3.36 18.96
CA HIS A 389 -6.61 2.59 18.07
C HIS A 389 -6.87 1.17 18.58
N ALA A 390 -5.88 0.53 19.22
CA ALA A 390 -6.06 -0.79 19.83
C ALA A 390 -6.84 -0.72 21.15
N MET A 391 -6.55 0.26 22.00
CA MET A 391 -7.32 0.47 23.23
C MET A 391 -8.78 0.80 22.94
N GLU A 392 -9.03 1.68 21.97
CA GLU A 392 -10.36 2.05 21.54
C GLU A 392 -11.13 0.82 21.07
N ARG A 393 -10.53 -0.01 20.21
CA ARG A 393 -11.16 -1.27 19.77
C ARG A 393 -11.52 -2.19 20.94
N GLN A 394 -10.61 -2.32 21.92
CA GLN A 394 -10.78 -3.28 23.01
C GLN A 394 -11.78 -2.83 24.08
N PHE A 395 -11.80 -1.52 24.40
CA PHE A 395 -12.53 -1.01 25.56
C PHE A 395 -13.78 -0.20 25.20
N THR A 396 -13.96 0.20 23.94
CA THR A 396 -15.19 0.88 23.52
C THR A 396 -16.33 -0.12 23.39
N ARG A 397 -17.39 0.09 24.16
CA ARG A 397 -18.63 -0.70 24.11
C ARG A 397 -19.78 0.15 23.58
N SER A 398 -20.85 -0.49 23.11
CA SER A 398 -22.08 0.23 22.76
C SER A 398 -22.57 1.04 23.95
N GLY A 399 -22.95 2.30 23.72
CA GLY A 399 -23.36 3.25 24.77
C GLY A 399 -22.21 3.85 25.59
N SER A 400 -20.95 3.53 25.27
CA SER A 400 -19.79 4.14 25.95
C SER A 400 -19.54 5.58 25.49
N PRO A 401 -18.78 6.38 26.28
CA PRO A 401 -18.47 7.79 25.99
C PRO A 401 -17.97 8.11 24.59
N LEU A 402 -17.27 7.16 23.94
CA LEU A 402 -16.64 7.34 22.63
C LEU A 402 -17.47 6.76 21.47
N PHE A 403 -18.62 6.14 21.76
CA PHE A 403 -19.37 5.37 20.78
C PHE A 403 -20.27 6.25 19.89
N GLY A 404 -19.99 6.25 18.58
CA GLY A 404 -20.89 6.74 17.54
C GLY A 404 -21.48 8.13 17.80
N ALA A 405 -22.81 8.22 17.84
CA ALA A 405 -23.56 9.47 17.98
C ALA A 405 -23.19 10.29 19.23
N THR A 406 -22.72 9.66 20.30
CA THR A 406 -22.29 10.37 21.52
C THR A 406 -21.04 11.21 21.28
N TRP A 407 -20.10 10.72 20.48
CA TRP A 407 -18.92 11.49 20.08
C TRP A 407 -19.27 12.52 19.02
N ASP A 408 -19.99 12.10 17.98
CA ASP A 408 -20.31 12.95 16.83
C ASP A 408 -21.09 14.21 17.24
N ALA A 409 -21.99 14.08 18.22
CA ALA A 409 -22.79 15.19 18.76
C ALA A 409 -21.97 16.25 19.51
N LEU A 410 -20.70 16.00 19.83
CA LEU A 410 -19.81 17.00 20.41
C LEU A 410 -19.31 18.00 19.36
N ASN A 411 -19.32 17.64 18.08
CA ASN A 411 -18.86 18.53 17.02
C ASN A 411 -19.81 19.72 16.81
N GLU A 412 -19.34 20.74 16.10
CA GLU A 412 -20.18 21.86 15.67
C GLU A 412 -21.42 21.34 14.92
N PRO A 413 -22.61 21.94 15.12
CA PRO A 413 -23.82 21.56 14.40
C PRO A 413 -23.60 21.52 12.88
N GLY A 414 -23.98 20.41 12.25
CA GLY A 414 -23.81 20.21 10.81
C GLY A 414 -22.43 19.73 10.36
N PHE A 415 -21.45 19.60 11.26
CA PHE A 415 -20.17 18.97 10.93
C PHE A 415 -20.36 17.49 10.57
N LYS A 416 -19.61 17.04 9.56
CA LYS A 416 -19.58 15.64 9.12
C LYS A 416 -18.15 15.25 8.79
N TYR A 417 -17.71 14.08 9.29
CA TYR A 417 -16.41 13.50 8.94
C TYR A 417 -16.33 13.14 7.45
N ARG A 418 -15.12 13.04 6.92
CA ARG A 418 -14.88 12.62 5.53
C ARG A 418 -15.20 11.14 5.29
N ILE A 419 -14.98 10.31 6.30
CA ILE A 419 -15.18 8.86 6.23
C ILE A 419 -16.10 8.45 7.38
N GLY A 420 -17.18 7.73 7.06
CA GLY A 420 -18.09 7.17 8.06
C GLY A 420 -19.54 7.09 7.57
N PRO A 421 -20.47 6.55 8.39
CA PRO A 421 -21.88 6.37 8.02
C PRO A 421 -22.60 7.67 7.64
N ASN A 422 -22.15 8.79 8.20
CA ASN A 422 -22.71 10.12 8.00
C ASN A 422 -21.81 11.04 7.16
N SER A 423 -20.84 10.48 6.42
CA SER A 423 -19.88 11.29 5.66
C SER A 423 -20.53 12.02 4.48
N VAL A 424 -20.02 13.21 4.17
CA VAL A 424 -20.28 13.87 2.87
C VAL A 424 -19.24 13.41 1.85
N SER A 425 -19.61 13.31 0.56
CA SER A 425 -18.62 13.17 -0.50
C SER A 425 -17.64 14.35 -0.44
N ALA A 426 -16.41 14.13 -0.90
CA ALA A 426 -15.34 15.11 -0.82
C ALA A 426 -15.66 16.43 -1.55
N GLU A 427 -16.70 16.47 -2.40
CA GLU A 427 -17.21 17.68 -3.04
C GLU A 427 -17.99 18.56 -2.05
N GLY A 428 -17.27 19.31 -1.20
CA GLY A 428 -17.90 20.33 -0.36
C GLY A 428 -17.18 20.67 0.94
N GLN A 429 -16.14 19.93 1.31
CA GLN A 429 -15.28 20.25 2.46
C GLN A 429 -13.92 20.80 1.97
N PRO A 430 -13.43 21.95 2.46
CA PRO A 430 -12.12 22.47 2.09
C PRO A 430 -11.04 21.42 2.36
N THR A 431 -10.16 21.20 1.37
CA THR A 431 -9.11 20.18 1.46
C THR A 431 -8.17 20.39 2.66
N HIS A 432 -7.67 19.28 3.20
CA HIS A 432 -6.88 19.23 4.43
C HIS A 432 -5.51 19.89 4.23
N THR A 433 -5.29 21.05 4.87
CA THR A 433 -4.14 21.37 5.75
C THR A 433 -4.01 22.87 6.02
N LYS A 434 -4.31 23.73 5.04
CA LYS A 434 -4.24 25.19 5.24
C LYS A 434 -5.58 25.80 5.65
N ASP A 435 -6.66 25.45 4.95
CA ASP A 435 -7.96 26.12 5.10
C ASP A 435 -8.68 25.78 6.42
N ASN A 436 -8.29 24.69 7.06
CA ASN A 436 -8.86 24.22 8.33
C ASN A 436 -7.87 24.31 9.51
N LYS A 437 -6.74 25.02 9.35
CA LYS A 437 -5.77 25.20 10.43
C LYS A 437 -6.45 25.98 11.57
N GLY A 438 -6.54 25.35 12.74
CA GLY A 438 -7.15 25.97 13.92
C GLY A 438 -8.68 25.83 14.01
N ARG A 439 -9.30 24.93 13.23
CA ARG A 439 -10.72 24.60 13.41
C ARG A 439 -11.00 24.18 14.86
N LYS A 440 -12.04 24.76 15.46
CA LYS A 440 -12.46 24.45 16.82
C LYS A 440 -12.87 22.98 16.94
N GLY A 441 -12.61 22.38 18.10
CA GLY A 441 -12.99 21.01 18.40
C GLY A 441 -12.05 19.93 17.88
N PHE A 442 -10.96 20.25 17.18
CA PHE A 442 -10.00 19.28 16.65
C PHE A 442 -8.57 19.58 17.07
N ALA A 443 -7.82 18.56 17.50
CA ALA A 443 -6.40 18.72 17.85
C ALA A 443 -5.56 19.15 16.64
N GLU A 444 -5.84 18.57 15.48
CA GLU A 444 -5.17 18.87 14.21
C GLU A 444 -6.05 18.50 13.01
N PRO A 445 -5.73 18.99 11.79
CA PRO A 445 -6.56 18.73 10.61
C PRO A 445 -6.77 17.26 10.26
N TYR A 446 -5.85 16.38 10.66
CA TYR A 446 -5.96 14.94 10.42
C TYR A 446 -7.17 14.32 11.13
N GLY A 447 -7.50 14.78 12.34
CA GLY A 447 -8.64 14.29 13.12
C GLY A 447 -10.01 14.55 12.48
N MET A 448 -10.10 15.39 11.44
CA MET A 448 -11.36 15.63 10.72
C MET A 448 -11.68 14.54 9.68
N ASN A 449 -10.76 13.60 9.43
CA ASN A 449 -10.96 12.53 8.45
C ASN A 449 -12.03 11.54 8.89
N ILE A 450 -11.90 11.04 10.11
CA ILE A 450 -12.76 10.02 10.70
C ILE A 450 -12.76 10.19 12.22
N ALA A 451 -13.87 9.82 12.86
CA ALA A 451 -14.04 9.99 14.31
C ALA A 451 -12.98 9.24 15.14
N THR A 452 -12.46 8.11 14.66
CA THR A 452 -11.37 7.37 15.33
C THR A 452 -10.07 8.16 15.35
N ASP A 453 -9.71 8.84 14.25
CA ASP A 453 -8.51 9.67 14.16
C ASP A 453 -8.66 10.96 14.99
N ASP A 454 -9.87 11.52 15.08
CA ASP A 454 -10.17 12.63 15.98
C ASP A 454 -9.79 12.28 17.43
N ARG A 455 -10.29 11.14 17.92
CA ARG A 455 -10.00 10.65 19.27
C ARG A 455 -8.53 10.31 19.46
N ALA A 456 -7.92 9.62 18.50
CA ALA A 456 -6.52 9.20 18.57
C ALA A 456 -5.55 10.38 18.55
N THR A 457 -5.80 11.41 17.71
CA THR A 457 -4.97 12.63 17.69
C THR A 457 -5.08 13.42 18.98
N MET A 458 -6.29 13.55 19.54
CA MET A 458 -6.48 14.18 20.85
C MET A 458 -5.78 13.43 21.98
N TYR A 459 -5.95 12.10 22.05
CA TYR A 459 -5.28 11.26 23.03
C TYR A 459 -3.76 11.37 22.94
N ALA A 460 -3.19 11.31 21.73
CA ALA A 460 -1.75 11.43 21.51
C ALA A 460 -1.19 12.75 22.04
N ARG A 461 -1.92 13.86 21.88
CA ARG A 461 -1.52 15.19 22.41
C ARG A 461 -1.56 15.23 23.94
N MET A 462 -2.53 14.56 24.56
CA MET A 462 -2.58 14.41 26.02
C MET A 462 -1.38 13.62 26.55
N MET A 463 -1.02 12.51 25.88
CA MET A 463 0.06 11.63 26.33
C MET A 463 1.46 12.26 26.29
N VAL A 464 1.67 13.23 25.41
CA VAL A 464 2.93 13.97 25.32
C VAL A 464 2.90 15.32 26.03
N ALA A 465 1.83 15.63 26.76
CA ALA A 465 1.61 16.92 27.41
C ALA A 465 1.81 18.13 26.47
N ASP A 466 1.21 18.06 25.27
CA ASP A 466 1.39 19.10 24.25
C ASP A 466 0.86 20.46 24.71
N GLN A 467 1.76 21.42 24.95
CA GLN A 467 1.43 22.74 25.48
C GLN A 467 0.46 23.53 24.57
N VAL A 468 0.59 23.38 23.25
CA VAL A 468 -0.29 24.09 22.30
C VAL A 468 -1.70 23.53 22.37
N PHE A 469 -1.83 22.21 22.45
CA PHE A 469 -3.12 21.55 22.66
C PHE A 469 -3.77 22.00 23.98
N TYR A 470 -3.04 21.94 25.10
CA TYR A 470 -3.56 22.34 26.41
C TYR A 470 -3.92 23.82 26.49
N GLY A 471 -3.13 24.71 25.88
CA GLY A 471 -3.46 26.13 25.77
C GLY A 471 -4.75 26.39 25.00
N ARG A 472 -5.04 25.58 23.97
CA ARG A 472 -6.31 25.67 23.22
C ARG A 472 -7.53 25.22 24.02
N LEU A 473 -7.39 24.27 24.95
CA LEU A 473 -8.51 23.82 25.78
C LEU A 473 -9.18 24.96 26.58
N ALA A 474 -8.44 26.02 26.90
CA ALA A 474 -8.97 27.20 27.59
C ALA A 474 -9.89 28.08 26.73
N THR A 475 -9.78 27.99 25.39
CA THR A 475 -10.51 28.88 24.45
C THR A 475 -11.40 28.12 23.47
N ASP A 476 -11.31 26.79 23.46
CA ASP A 476 -12.04 25.90 22.57
C ASP A 476 -12.95 24.95 23.38
N PRO A 477 -14.22 25.34 23.65
CA PRO A 477 -15.12 24.55 24.50
C PRO A 477 -15.48 23.18 23.91
N ILE A 478 -15.44 23.04 22.58
CA ILE A 478 -15.69 21.75 21.92
C ILE A 478 -14.51 20.82 22.15
N LEU A 479 -13.28 21.32 21.99
CA LEU A 479 -12.07 20.53 22.23
C LEU A 479 -11.96 20.13 23.70
N LEU A 480 -12.34 21.02 24.62
CA LEU A 480 -12.43 20.72 26.05
C LEU A 480 -13.47 19.63 26.34
N ALA A 481 -14.69 19.73 25.78
CA ALA A 481 -15.73 18.73 25.98
C ALA A 481 -15.30 17.32 25.49
N LYS A 482 -14.65 17.25 24.33
CA LYS A 482 -14.07 16.01 23.80
C LYS A 482 -12.93 15.46 24.66
N THR A 483 -12.07 16.35 25.20
CA THR A 483 -10.98 15.96 26.12
C THR A 483 -11.55 15.35 27.40
N ASN A 484 -12.57 15.98 27.99
CA ASN A 484 -13.27 15.47 29.16
C ASN A 484 -13.90 14.09 28.88
N ARG A 485 -14.41 13.88 27.67
CA ARG A 485 -14.99 12.60 27.24
C ARG A 485 -13.94 11.48 27.14
N LEU A 486 -12.74 11.80 26.65
CA LEU A 486 -11.60 10.86 26.68
C LEU A 486 -11.16 10.55 28.10
N GLN A 487 -11.06 11.55 28.98
CA GLN A 487 -10.75 11.34 30.39
C GLN A 487 -11.79 10.46 31.10
N GLU A 488 -13.08 10.66 30.81
CA GLU A 488 -14.17 9.81 31.29
C GLU A 488 -13.98 8.35 30.85
N PHE A 489 -13.71 8.13 29.56
CA PHE A 489 -13.43 6.80 29.02
C PHE A 489 -12.30 6.09 29.77
N PHE A 490 -11.16 6.75 29.97
CA PHE A 490 -10.04 6.15 30.67
C PHE A 490 -10.29 5.95 32.17
N ARG A 491 -11.04 6.85 32.82
CA ARG A 491 -11.46 6.68 34.22
C ARG A 491 -12.31 5.42 34.39
N ASN A 492 -13.20 5.12 33.44
CA ASN A 492 -14.01 3.90 33.48
C ASN A 492 -13.11 2.66 33.35
N ILE A 493 -12.15 2.66 32.42
CA ILE A 493 -11.14 1.58 32.30
C ILE A 493 -10.35 1.43 33.61
N ARG A 494 -9.95 2.55 34.23
CA ARG A 494 -9.19 2.55 35.48
C ARG A 494 -9.93 1.82 36.59
N GLN A 495 -11.21 2.13 36.72
CA GLN A 495 -12.09 1.55 37.73
C GLN A 495 -12.35 0.08 37.43
N GLU A 496 -12.67 -0.27 36.19
CA GLU A 496 -12.90 -1.66 35.76
C GLU A 496 -11.67 -2.55 36.05
N LEU A 497 -10.47 -2.02 35.80
CA LEU A 497 -9.21 -2.76 35.92
C LEU A 497 -8.50 -2.54 37.27
N THR A 498 -9.09 -1.77 38.19
CA THR A 498 -8.51 -1.43 39.50
C THR A 498 -7.08 -0.87 39.41
N ILE A 499 -6.82 -0.01 38.42
CA ILE A 499 -5.49 0.58 38.20
C ILE A 499 -5.29 1.78 39.16
N PRO A 500 -4.15 1.87 39.86
CA PRO A 500 -3.90 2.98 40.78
C PRO A 500 -3.78 4.31 40.03
N ALA A 501 -4.23 5.41 40.66
CA ALA A 501 -4.11 6.75 40.09
C ALA A 501 -2.65 7.19 39.89
N SER A 502 -1.72 6.60 40.64
CA SER A 502 -0.27 6.83 40.54
C SER A 502 0.37 6.20 39.29
N SER A 503 -0.37 5.39 38.53
CA SER A 503 0.10 4.86 37.25
C SER A 503 0.53 5.99 36.30
N PRO A 504 1.67 5.88 35.60
CA PRO A 504 2.16 6.91 34.67
C PRO A 504 1.12 7.34 33.63
N LEU A 505 0.43 6.39 33.00
CA LEU A 505 -0.69 6.66 32.08
C LEU A 505 -1.74 7.60 32.69
N TYR A 506 -2.18 7.33 33.92
CA TYR A 506 -3.26 8.10 34.55
C TYR A 506 -2.80 9.44 35.09
N GLN A 507 -1.54 9.55 35.53
CA GLN A 507 -0.94 10.85 35.85
C GLN A 507 -0.89 11.75 34.61
N MET A 508 -0.55 11.18 33.45
CA MET A 508 -0.52 11.94 32.19
C MET A 508 -1.92 12.39 31.75
N LEU A 509 -2.90 11.49 31.79
CA LEU A 509 -4.28 11.78 31.41
C LEU A 509 -4.99 12.75 32.36
N ALA A 510 -4.56 12.83 33.62
CA ALA A 510 -5.12 13.74 34.62
C ALA A 510 -4.68 15.20 34.44
N ARG A 511 -3.70 15.48 33.58
CA ARG A 511 -3.22 16.85 33.33
C ARG A 511 -4.35 17.74 32.81
N THR A 512 -4.35 18.96 33.33
CA THR A 512 -5.29 20.03 33.03
C THR A 512 -4.60 21.16 32.26
N PRO A 513 -5.36 22.11 31.69
CA PRO A 513 -4.78 23.30 31.06
C PRO A 513 -3.84 24.09 31.99
N ALA A 514 -4.09 24.08 33.31
CA ALA A 514 -3.25 24.76 34.30
C ALA A 514 -1.88 24.10 34.47
N ASP A 515 -1.80 22.77 34.31
CA ASP A 515 -0.55 22.02 34.48
C ASP A 515 0.43 22.27 33.32
N ALA A 516 -0.10 22.56 32.11
CA ALA A 516 0.71 22.80 30.92
C ALA A 516 1.54 24.10 30.96
N ALA A 517 1.14 25.07 31.79
CA ALA A 517 1.90 26.31 31.99
C ALA A 517 3.22 26.09 32.78
N SER A 518 3.36 24.94 33.45
CA SER A 518 4.49 24.63 34.35
C SER A 518 5.48 23.59 33.83
N ALA A 519 5.12 22.85 32.78
CA ALA A 519 5.92 21.74 32.28
C ALA A 519 6.92 22.22 31.22
N ALA A 520 8.22 22.12 31.50
CA ALA A 520 9.24 22.16 30.44
C ALA A 520 8.96 21.03 29.44
N PRO A 521 9.25 21.21 28.12
CA PRO A 521 9.16 20.12 27.17
C PRO A 521 9.97 18.93 27.68
N LYS A 522 9.52 17.69 27.42
CA LYS A 522 10.36 16.48 27.55
C LYS A 522 11.55 16.62 26.58
N GLY A 523 12.56 17.38 26.98
CA GLY A 523 13.89 17.44 26.42
C GLY A 523 14.81 17.05 27.56
N GLU A 524 15.34 15.83 27.52
CA GLU A 524 16.35 15.44 28.49
C GLU A 524 17.61 16.29 28.34
N ALA A 525 18.34 16.31 29.46
CA ALA A 525 19.46 17.15 29.79
C ALA A 525 20.56 17.22 28.71
N LYS A 526 21.29 18.33 28.74
CA LYS A 526 22.48 18.61 27.94
C LYS A 526 23.50 17.49 27.95
#